data_AF-E1Y828-F1
#
_entry.id   AF-E1Y828-F1
#
_cell.length_a   1.000
_cell.length_b   1.000
_cell.length_c   1.000
_cell.angle_alpha   90.00
_cell.angle_beta   90.00
_cell.angle_gamma   90.00
#
_symmetry.space_group_name_H-M   'P 1'
#
loop_
_entity.id
_entity.type
_entity.pdbx_description
1 polymer ?
#
loop_
_entity_poly.entity_id
_entity_poly.type
_entity_poly.pdbx_seq_one_letter_code
_entity_poly.pdbx_strand_id
1 'polypeptide(L)' 'MPEDVYIPWKKNITVLEVLVYIHENHEAIAFDYSCRGRVCGRCSMMLDGEPVMACAIRR' A
#
# COMPACT_ATOMS: atom_id res chain seq x y z
N MET A 1 -6.09 2.43 -17.37
CA MET A 1 -6.71 3.52 -16.60
C MET A 1 -7.04 2.90 -15.26
N PRO A 2 -6.50 3.36 -14.11
CA PRO A 2 -6.83 2.69 -12.86
C PRO A 2 -8.32 2.93 -12.59
N GLU A 3 -9.06 1.84 -12.59
CA GLU A 3 -10.45 1.79 -12.18
C GLU A 3 -10.54 1.95 -10.65
N ASP A 4 -11.63 2.52 -10.15
CA ASP A 4 -11.84 2.68 -8.71
C ASP A 4 -12.00 1.30 -8.06
N VAL A 5 -11.08 0.93 -7.16
CA VAL A 5 -11.13 -0.32 -6.41
C VAL A 5 -11.72 -0.07 -5.03
N TYR A 6 -12.83 -0.73 -4.73
CA TYR A 6 -13.46 -0.66 -3.41
C TYR A 6 -12.84 -1.69 -2.46
N ILE A 7 -12.29 -1.19 -1.37
CA ILE A 7 -11.64 -1.99 -0.33
C ILE A 7 -12.44 -1.96 0.98
N PRO A 8 -12.62 -3.09 1.68
CA PRO A 8 -13.31 -3.12 2.96
C PRO A 8 -12.48 -2.34 4.00
N TRP A 9 -13.07 -1.28 4.55
CA TRP A 9 -12.38 -0.40 5.49
C TRP A 9 -12.11 -1.11 6.82
N LYS A 10 -10.89 -0.94 7.34
CA LYS A 10 -10.47 -1.44 8.65
C LYS A 10 -9.71 -0.35 9.40
N LYS A 11 -10.00 -0.20 10.70
CA LYS A 11 -9.28 0.74 11.56
C LYS A 11 -7.78 0.43 11.55
N ASN A 12 -6.95 1.47 11.37
CA ASN A 12 -5.49 1.41 11.34
C ASN A 12 -4.87 0.62 10.17
N ILE A 13 -5.60 0.42 9.07
CA ILE A 13 -5.04 -0.18 7.86
C ILE A 13 -3.91 0.69 7.29
N THR A 14 -2.85 0.03 6.82
CA THR A 14 -1.72 0.67 6.14
C THR A 14 -1.90 0.62 4.63
N VAL A 15 -1.29 1.55 3.91
CA VAL A 15 -1.29 1.52 2.44
C VAL A 15 -0.63 0.24 1.90
N LEU A 16 0.38 -0.30 2.60
CA LEU A 16 0.96 -1.59 2.22
C LEU A 16 -0.06 -2.74 2.30
N GLU A 17 -0.90 -2.79 3.33
CA GLU A 17 -1.96 -3.81 3.43
C GLU A 17 -2.99 -3.66 2.31
N VAL A 18 -3.32 -2.42 1.92
CA VAL A 18 -4.20 -2.16 0.78
C VAL A 18 -3.59 -2.68 -0.52
N LEU A 19 -2.31 -2.41 -0.78
CA LEU A 19 -1.63 -2.88 -2.00
C LEU A 19 -1.59 -4.42 -2.07
N VAL A 20 -1.31 -5.07 -0.93
CA VAL A 20 -1.35 -6.54 -0.84
C VAL A 20 -2.77 -7.05 -1.10
N TYR A 21 -3.80 -6.41 -0.52
CA TYR A 21 -5.19 -6.80 -0.75
C TYR A 21 -5.59 -6.68 -2.22
N ILE A 22 -5.22 -5.58 -2.89
CA ILE A 22 -5.47 -5.37 -4.33
C ILE A 22 -4.78 -6.45 -5.15
N HIS A 23 -3.50 -6.73 -4.87
CA HIS A 23 -2.73 -7.76 -5.55
C HIS A 23 -3.34 -9.16 -5.43
N GLU A 24 -3.87 -9.50 -4.26
CA GLU A 24 -4.40 -10.84 -3.97
C GLU A 24 -5.86 -11.02 -4.41
N ASN A 25 -6.68 -9.96 -4.39
CA ASN A 25 -8.15 -10.07 -4.54
C ASN A 25 -8.71 -9.40 -5.81
N HIS A 26 -7.95 -8.53 -6.46
CA HIS A 26 -8.42 -7.76 -7.61
C HIS A 26 -7.55 -7.99 -8.85
N GLU A 27 -6.33 -7.43 -8.86
CA GLU A 27 -5.40 -7.50 -9.99
C GLU A 27 -3.97 -7.56 -9.45
N ALA A 28 -3.17 -8.46 -10.01
CA ALA A 28 -1.77 -8.61 -9.64
C ALA A 28 -0.94 -7.38 -10.05
N ILE A 29 -0.66 -6.51 -9.08
CA ILE A 29 0.20 -5.33 -9.25
C ILE A 29 1.62 -5.57 -8.76
N ALA A 30 2.60 -4.88 -9.35
CA ALA A 30 4.00 -4.94 -8.92
C ALA A 30 4.31 -3.83 -7.91
N PHE A 31 4.88 -4.21 -6.75
CA PHE A 31 5.33 -3.29 -5.70
C PHE A 31 6.46 -3.94 -4.88
N ASP A 32 7.42 -3.15 -4.40
CA ASP A 32 8.52 -3.64 -3.56
C ASP A 32 8.22 -3.42 -2.07
N TYR A 33 8.45 -4.44 -1.25
CA TYR A 33 8.34 -4.38 0.20
C TYR A 33 9.14 -5.51 0.85
N SER A 34 9.52 -5.33 2.13
CA SER A 34 10.22 -6.37 2.88
C SER A 34 9.93 -6.31 4.38
N CYS A 35 10.51 -5.35 5.11
CA CYS A 35 10.48 -5.38 6.59
C CYS A 35 9.11 -5.11 7.23
N ARG A 36 8.18 -4.49 6.49
CA ARG A 36 6.85 -4.03 6.98
C ARG A 36 6.86 -3.12 8.23
N GLY A 37 8.03 -2.69 8.69
CA GLY A 37 8.22 -2.01 9.98
C GLY A 37 9.02 -0.72 9.93
N ARG A 38 9.05 -0.02 8.78
CA ARG A 38 9.73 1.28 8.60
C ARG A 38 11.26 1.26 8.76
N VAL A 39 11.90 0.12 8.50
CA VAL A 39 13.36 -0.04 8.64
C VAL A 39 14.08 -0.09 7.30
N CYS A 40 13.54 -0.80 6.31
CA CYS A 40 14.26 -1.07 5.05
C CYS A 40 14.04 -0.05 3.93
N GLY A 41 13.06 0.85 4.03
CA GLY A 41 12.74 1.85 2.98
C GLY A 41 12.21 1.29 1.65
N ARG A 42 12.22 -0.02 1.40
CA ARG A 42 11.79 -0.65 0.14
C ARG A 42 10.37 -0.30 -0.34
N CYS A 43 9.43 -0.08 0.57
CA CYS A 43 8.06 0.28 0.22
C CYS A 43 7.83 1.80 0.09
N SER A 44 8.86 2.55 -0.31
CA SER A 44 8.74 3.99 -0.52
C SER A 44 8.11 4.28 -1.88
N MET A 45 7.11 5.16 -1.90
CA MET A 45 6.35 5.50 -3.10
C MET A 45 5.70 6.88 -2.97
N MET A 46 5.19 7.41 -4.08
CA MET A 46 4.37 8.62 -4.09
C MET A 46 2.93 8.26 -3.75
N LEU A 47 2.34 8.96 -2.77
CA LEU A 47 0.93 8.87 -2.42
C LEU A 47 0.35 10.29 -2.40
N ASP A 48 -0.63 10.55 -3.26
CA ASP A 48 -1.27 11.87 -3.39
C ASP A 48 -0.28 13.04 -3.58
N GLY A 49 0.85 12.78 -4.26
CA GLY A 49 1.92 13.78 -4.47
C GLY A 49 2.96 13.87 -3.37
N GLU A 50 2.81 13.13 -2.27
CA GLU A 50 3.76 13.11 -1.16
C GLU A 50 4.60 11.81 -1.16
N PRO A 51 5.93 11.89 -0.96
CA PRO A 51 6.77 10.71 -0.79
C PRO A 51 6.51 10.07 0.58
N VAL A 52 6.02 8.84 0.59
CA VAL A 52 5.68 8.11 1.82
C VAL A 52 6.24 6.69 1.82
N MET A 53 6.33 6.10 3.02
CA MET A 53 6.51 4.65 3.17
C MET A 53 5.15 3.98 3.34
N ALA A 54 4.79 3.08 2.42
CA ALA A 54 3.48 2.41 2.43
C ALA A 54 3.20 1.62 3.73
N CYS A 55 4.23 1.02 4.35
CA CYS A 55 4.09 0.33 5.64
C CYS A 55 3.95 1.27 6.85
N ALA A 56 4.15 2.57 6.66
CA ALA A 56 4.14 3.55 7.74
C ALA A 56 2.82 4.32 7.83
N ILE A 57 2.27 4.69 6.70
CA ILE A 57 1.10 5.55 6.62
C ILE A 57 -0.19 4.77 6.90
N ARG A 58 -1.10 5.37 7.66
CA ARG A 58 -2.44 4.83 7.99
C ARG A 58 -3.45 5.94 7.73
N ARG A 59 -4.43 5.71 6.87
CA ARG A 59 -5.53 6.63 6.57
C ARG A 59 -6.86 5.90 6.62
#